data_AF-A0A6H1ZLD5-F1
#
_entry.id   AF-A0A6H1ZLD5-F1
#
_cell.length_a   1.000
_cell.length_b   1.000
_cell.length_c   1.000
_cell.angle_alpha   90.00
_cell.angle_beta   90.00
_cell.angle_gamma   90.00
#
_symmetry.space_group_name_H-M   'P 1'
#
loop_
_entity.id
_entity.type
_entity.pdbx_description
1 polymer ?
#
loop_
_entity_poly.entity_id
_entity_poly.type
_entity_poly.pdbx_seq_one_letter_code
_entity_poly.pdbx_strand_id
1 'polypeptide(L)'
;MIVTLGFILFILIYQFAVGAREGYTWANHKQRINNPIISPRMDMGKGVLDYHAWRWIENLSIMGMVITGYFINGFWNLLFLFIGANWFGCYAIYERVLNYICLDELFPDKEDYHVLNIVIPHSIWQDIAMMIIGLLMTIIFFIKVI
;
A
#
# COMPACT_ATOMS: atom_id res chain seq x y z
N MET A 1 10.78 20.04 -0.40
CA MET A 1 9.98 19.53 -1.53
C MET A 1 10.47 18.17 -2.06
N ILE A 2 11.67 18.06 -2.65
CA ILE A 2 12.12 16.79 -3.28
C ILE A 2 12.22 15.61 -2.30
N VAL A 3 12.76 15.84 -1.10
CA VAL A 3 12.83 14.84 -0.01
C VAL A 3 11.45 14.34 0.37
N THR A 4 10.49 15.25 0.54
CA THR A 4 9.10 14.94 0.89
C THR A 4 8.43 14.09 -0.17
N LEU A 5 8.61 14.44 -1.45
CA LEU A 5 8.10 13.65 -2.56
C LEU A 5 8.73 12.25 -2.59
N GLY A 6 10.04 12.15 -2.32
CA GLY A 6 10.72 10.88 -2.16
C GLY A 6 10.14 10.02 -1.03
N PHE A 7 9.89 10.62 0.14
CA PHE A 7 9.29 9.93 1.28
C PHE A 7 7.91 9.38 0.96
N ILE A 8 7.04 10.18 0.33
CA ILE A 8 5.71 9.74 -0.11
C ILE A 8 5.86 8.61 -1.13
N LEU A 9 6.72 8.77 -2.13
CA LEU A 9 6.93 7.75 -3.16
C LEU A 9 7.34 6.41 -2.53
N PHE A 10 8.27 6.41 -1.58
CA PHE A 10 8.66 5.18 -0.89
C PHE A 10 7.52 4.57 -0.06
N ILE A 11 6.65 5.37 0.57
CA ILE A 11 5.43 4.85 1.21
C ILE A 11 4.52 4.17 0.17
N LEU A 12 4.28 4.80 -0.98
CA LEU A 12 3.38 4.24 -2.00
C LEU A 12 3.94 2.96 -2.62
N ILE A 13 5.25 2.90 -2.88
CA ILE A 13 5.92 1.69 -3.36
C ILE A 13 5.87 0.60 -2.29
N TYR A 14 6.09 0.94 -1.02
CA TYR A 14 5.93 0.00 0.10
C TYR A 14 4.53 -0.59 0.13
N GLN A 15 3.49 0.25 0.08
CA GLN A 15 2.09 -0.19 0.08
C GLN A 15 1.77 -1.09 -1.12
N PHE A 16 2.25 -0.75 -2.31
CA PHE A 16 2.12 -1.60 -3.49
C PHE A 16 2.76 -2.98 -3.29
N ALA A 17 4.00 -3.01 -2.81
CA ALA A 17 4.77 -4.25 -2.67
C ALA A 17 4.17 -5.17 -1.59
N VAL A 18 3.74 -4.61 -0.46
CA VAL A 18 3.04 -5.35 0.61
C VAL A 18 1.71 -5.90 0.08
N GLY A 19 0.97 -5.09 -0.69
CA GLY A 19 -0.30 -5.52 -1.29
C GLY A 19 -0.09 -6.66 -2.28
N ALA A 20 1.00 -6.60 -3.06
CA ALA A 20 1.37 -7.67 -3.98
C ALA A 20 1.69 -8.98 -3.27
N ARG A 21 2.53 -8.91 -2.22
CA ARG A 21 2.95 -10.06 -1.43
C ARG A 21 1.78 -10.70 -0.68
N GLU A 22 0.94 -9.89 -0.05
CA GLU A 22 -0.20 -10.37 0.71
C GLU A 22 -1.29 -10.93 -0.20
N GLY A 23 -1.61 -10.23 -1.30
CA GLY A 23 -2.49 -10.75 -2.34
C GLY A 23 -2.04 -12.11 -2.87
N TYR A 24 -0.73 -12.30 -3.13
CA TYR A 24 -0.19 -13.60 -3.53
C TYR A 24 -0.37 -14.68 -2.46
N THR A 25 -0.21 -14.33 -1.19
CA THR A 25 -0.36 -15.27 -0.06
C THR A 25 -1.77 -15.85 -0.03
N TRP A 26 -2.78 -15.01 -0.28
CA TRP A 26 -4.19 -15.41 -0.27
C TRP A 26 -4.72 -15.93 -1.61
N ALA A 27 -4.04 -15.63 -2.72
CA ALA A 27 -4.42 -16.10 -4.05
C ALA A 27 -4.31 -17.62 -4.21
N ASN A 28 -5.23 -18.20 -4.96
CA ASN A 28 -5.17 -19.61 -5.37
C ASN A 28 -4.16 -19.85 -6.50
N HIS A 29 -3.89 -21.12 -6.82
CA HIS A 29 -2.89 -21.49 -7.84
C HIS A 29 -3.16 -20.87 -9.21
N LYS A 30 -4.43 -20.82 -9.66
CA LYS A 30 -4.80 -20.24 -10.95
C LYS A 30 -4.52 -18.74 -10.99
N GLN A 31 -4.86 -18.03 -9.91
CA GLN A 31 -4.60 -16.59 -9.78
C GLN A 31 -3.09 -16.32 -9.79
N ARG A 32 -2.30 -17.04 -8.99
CA ARG A 32 -0.84 -16.88 -8.93
C ARG A 32 -0.13 -17.06 -10.28
N ILE A 33 -0.60 -17.97 -11.13
CA ILE A 33 -0.01 -18.19 -12.47
C ILE A 33 -0.41 -17.10 -13.45
N ASN A 34 -1.68 -16.68 -13.42
CA ASN A 34 -2.23 -15.77 -14.43
C ASN A 34 -2.12 -14.29 -14.05
N ASN A 35 -1.73 -13.97 -12.81
CA ASN A 35 -1.64 -12.60 -12.37
C ASN A 35 -0.47 -11.86 -13.04
N PRO A 36 -0.68 -10.62 -13.56
CA PRO A 36 0.36 -9.87 -14.24
C PRO A 36 1.32 -9.13 -13.31
N ILE A 37 1.02 -9.01 -12.00
CA ILE A 37 1.84 -8.27 -11.04
C ILE A 37 2.87 -9.21 -10.40
N ILE A 38 2.42 -10.35 -9.89
CA ILE A 38 3.23 -11.28 -9.11
C ILE A 38 3.07 -12.70 -9.60
N SER A 39 4.19 -13.43 -9.71
CA SER A 39 4.20 -14.85 -10.08
C SER A 39 4.99 -15.69 -9.07
N PRO A 40 4.72 -17.01 -8.99
CA PRO A 40 5.52 -17.92 -8.18
C PRO A 40 6.94 -18.08 -8.74
N ARG A 41 7.06 -18.11 -10.07
CA ARG A 41 8.32 -18.12 -10.82
C ARG A 41 8.11 -17.46 -12.18
N MET A 42 9.14 -16.77 -12.65
CA MET A 42 9.10 -15.98 -13.90
C MET A 42 8.98 -16.84 -15.17
N ASP A 43 9.34 -18.12 -15.10
CA ASP A 43 9.24 -19.09 -16.20
C ASP A 43 7.86 -19.76 -16.28
N MET A 44 7.03 -19.64 -15.25
CA MET A 44 5.72 -20.30 -15.16
C MET A 44 4.53 -19.34 -15.13
N GLY A 45 4.72 -18.07 -14.75
CA GLY A 45 3.66 -17.10 -14.59
C GLY A 45 3.80 -15.87 -15.47
N LYS A 46 2.77 -15.02 -15.46
CA LYS A 46 2.72 -13.76 -16.22
C LYS A 46 3.17 -12.53 -15.43
N GLY A 47 3.57 -12.73 -14.17
CA GLY A 47 3.93 -11.65 -13.25
C GLY A 47 5.18 -10.90 -13.70
N VAL A 48 5.18 -9.57 -13.52
CA VAL A 48 6.37 -8.72 -13.79
C VAL A 48 7.51 -9.04 -12.82
N LEU A 49 7.19 -9.43 -11.59
CA LEU A 49 8.16 -9.82 -10.56
C LEU A 49 7.70 -11.10 -9.87
N ASP A 50 8.65 -11.87 -9.35
CA ASP A 50 8.35 -12.98 -8.45
C ASP A 50 8.16 -12.50 -7.00
N TYR A 51 7.70 -13.40 -6.13
CA TYR A 51 7.49 -13.13 -4.71
C TYR A 51 8.73 -12.57 -4.00
N HIS A 52 9.92 -13.07 -4.30
CA HIS A 52 11.15 -12.66 -3.63
C HIS A 52 11.60 -11.27 -4.09
N ALA A 53 11.44 -10.95 -5.37
CA ALA A 53 11.70 -9.62 -5.90
C ALA A 53 10.79 -8.57 -5.25
N TRP A 54 9.51 -8.87 -5.02
CA TRP A 54 8.63 -7.97 -4.27
C TRP A 54 9.12 -7.72 -2.83
N ARG A 55 9.68 -8.74 -2.16
CA ARG A 55 10.29 -8.57 -0.82
C ARG A 55 11.50 -7.63 -0.85
N TRP A 56 12.29 -7.66 -1.92
CA TRP A 56 13.37 -6.68 -2.11
C TRP A 56 12.85 -5.25 -2.26
N ILE A 57 11.76 -5.05 -3.00
CA ILE A 57 11.13 -3.73 -3.15
C ILE A 57 10.56 -3.22 -1.83
N GLU A 58 9.95 -4.08 -1.00
CA GLU A 58 9.50 -3.70 0.35
C GLU A 58 10.68 -3.17 1.19
N ASN A 59 11.79 -3.91 1.24
CA ASN A 59 12.97 -3.52 2.02
C ASN A 59 13.60 -2.23 1.49
N LEU A 60 13.73 -2.09 0.17
CA LEU A 60 14.24 -0.88 -0.47
C LEU A 60 13.36 0.34 -0.12
N SER A 61 12.04 0.14 -0.11
CA SER A 61 11.08 1.19 0.25
C SER A 61 11.20 1.59 1.72
N ILE A 62 11.37 0.62 2.63
CA ILE A 62 11.63 0.90 4.05
C ILE A 62 12.92 1.71 4.22
N MET A 63 14.02 1.30 3.57
CA MET A 63 15.27 2.05 3.62
C MET A 63 15.10 3.47 3.06
N GLY A 64 14.39 3.59 1.93
CA GLY A 64 14.07 4.88 1.32
C GLY A 64 13.25 5.79 2.23
N MET A 65 12.23 5.26 2.91
CA MET A 65 11.45 5.99 3.92
C MET A 65 12.33 6.46 5.08
N VAL A 66 13.22 5.60 5.61
CA VAL A 66 14.13 5.98 6.71
C VAL A 66 15.08 7.10 6.28
N ILE A 67 15.73 6.96 5.11
CA ILE A 67 16.70 7.94 4.60
C ILE A 67 16.00 9.27 4.32
N THR A 68 14.87 9.26 3.61
CA THR A 68 14.17 10.51 3.27
C THR A 68 13.49 11.13 4.50
N GLY A 69 12.94 10.31 5.40
CA GLY A 69 12.32 10.75 6.65
C GLY A 69 13.31 11.44 7.60
N TYR A 70 14.58 11.02 7.59
CA TYR A 70 15.64 11.68 8.37
C TYR A 70 15.82 13.17 8.01
N PHE A 71 15.56 13.55 6.76
CA PHE A 71 15.68 14.93 6.29
C PHE A 71 14.38 15.75 6.44
N ILE A 72 13.31 15.16 7.00
CA ILE A 72 12.06 15.88 7.27
C ILE A 72 12.17 16.56 8.64
N ASN A 73 12.18 17.89 8.63
CA ASN A 73 12.29 18.69 9.85
C ASN A 73 11.01 18.62 10.69
N GLY A 74 11.16 18.18 11.94
CA GLY A 74 10.10 18.16 12.95
C GLY A 74 9.37 16.83 13.02
N PHE A 75 9.32 16.26 14.23
CA PHE A 75 8.65 14.99 14.50
C PHE A 75 7.19 14.99 14.04
N TRP A 76 6.44 16.05 14.34
CA TRP A 76 5.02 16.16 13.97
C TRP A 76 4.81 16.27 12.45
N ASN A 77 5.74 16.92 11.75
CA ASN A 77 5.71 17.03 10.29
C ASN A 77 5.92 15.65 9.65
N LEU A 78 6.93 14.90 10.13
CA LEU A 78 7.18 13.53 9.70
C LEU A 78 5.97 12.63 9.98
N LEU A 79 5.42 12.67 11.19
CA LEU A 79 4.30 11.83 11.59
C LEU A 79 3.03 12.15 10.77
N PHE A 80 2.73 13.43 10.59
CA PHE A 80 1.55 13.86 9.84
C PHE A 80 1.64 13.44 8.37
N LEU A 81 2.82 13.63 7.75
CA LEU A 81 3.07 13.19 6.39
C LEU A 81 3.01 11.66 6.27
N PHE A 82 3.61 10.93 7.23
CA PHE A 82 3.56 9.48 7.28
C PHE A 82 2.12 8.99 7.35
N ILE A 83 1.32 9.47 8.28
CA ILE A 83 -0.08 9.04 8.44
C ILE A 83 -0.88 9.33 7.16
N GLY A 84 -0.78 10.55 6.62
CA GLY A 84 -1.51 10.94 5.42
C GLY A 84 -1.18 10.06 4.22
N ALA A 85 0.12 9.95 3.90
CA ALA A 85 0.58 9.17 2.76
C ALA A 85 0.33 7.67 2.95
N ASN A 86 0.46 7.17 4.18
CA ASN A 86 0.26 5.76 4.50
C ASN A 86 -1.21 5.36 4.45
N TRP A 87 -2.13 6.18 4.97
CA TRP A 87 -3.57 5.92 4.83
C TRP A 87 -4.00 5.98 3.37
N PHE A 88 -3.58 7.01 2.63
CA PHE A 88 -3.86 7.05 1.20
C PHE A 88 -3.31 5.82 0.48
N GLY A 89 -2.04 5.49 0.67
CA GLY A 89 -1.42 4.32 0.03
C GLY A 89 -2.06 2.99 0.46
N CYS A 90 -2.47 2.85 1.71
CA CYS A 90 -3.14 1.64 2.21
C CYS A 90 -4.45 1.37 1.44
N TYR A 91 -5.35 2.36 1.44
CA TYR A 91 -6.69 2.17 0.88
C TYR A 91 -6.74 2.31 -0.65
N ALA A 92 -5.89 3.17 -1.24
CA ALA A 92 -5.85 3.42 -2.67
C ALA A 92 -4.95 2.44 -3.45
N ILE A 93 -3.91 1.89 -2.83
CA ILE A 93 -2.91 1.07 -3.50
C ILE A 93 -2.87 -0.34 -2.92
N TYR A 94 -2.45 -0.49 -1.66
CA TYR A 94 -2.26 -1.80 -1.03
C TYR A 94 -3.51 -2.67 -1.17
N GLU A 95 -4.67 -2.15 -0.75
CA GLU A 95 -5.92 -2.89 -0.82
C GLU A 95 -6.33 -3.23 -2.26
N ARG A 96 -6.09 -2.32 -3.21
CA ARG A 96 -6.47 -2.53 -4.61
C ARG A 96 -5.59 -3.58 -5.27
N VAL A 97 -4.30 -3.57 -4.97
CA VAL A 97 -3.34 -4.57 -5.46
C VAL A 97 -3.66 -5.94 -4.85
N LEU A 98 -3.90 -5.99 -3.54
CA LEU A 98 -4.28 -7.22 -2.84
C LEU A 98 -5.54 -7.83 -3.44
N ASN A 99 -6.62 -7.05 -3.54
CA ASN A 99 -7.91 -7.51 -4.07
C ASN A 99 -7.78 -7.93 -5.53
N TYR A 100 -7.04 -7.17 -6.35
CA TYR A 100 -6.81 -7.53 -7.74
C TYR A 100 -6.10 -8.88 -7.88
N ILE A 101 -5.10 -9.16 -7.04
CA ILE A 101 -4.36 -10.43 -7.10
C ILE A 101 -5.21 -11.59 -6.57
N CYS A 102 -5.92 -11.38 -5.46
CA CYS A 102 -6.64 -12.44 -4.77
C CYS A 102 -8.05 -12.70 -5.34
N LEU A 103 -8.65 -11.72 -6.00
CA LEU A 103 -10.07 -11.74 -6.40
C LEU A 103 -10.30 -11.28 -7.85
N ASP A 104 -9.28 -10.76 -8.54
CA ASP A 104 -9.40 -10.14 -9.87
C ASP A 104 -10.34 -8.92 -9.90
N GLU A 105 -10.55 -8.29 -8.74
CA GLU A 105 -11.45 -7.15 -8.58
C GLU A 105 -10.78 -5.97 -7.89
N LEU A 106 -11.06 -4.79 -8.44
CA LEU A 106 -10.79 -3.46 -7.86
C LEU A 106 -11.29 -3.38 -6.42
N PHE A 107 -12.61 -3.44 -6.31
CA PHE A 107 -13.39 -3.11 -5.12
C PHE A 107 -14.43 -4.20 -4.84
N PRO A 108 -13.99 -5.37 -4.34
CA PRO A 108 -14.90 -6.42 -3.94
C PRO A 108 -15.66 -6.02 -2.67
N ASP A 109 -16.87 -6.55 -2.52
CA ASP A 109 -17.56 -6.56 -1.23
C ASP A 109 -16.78 -7.49 -0.29
N LYS A 110 -16.40 -6.96 0.88
CA LYS A 110 -15.65 -7.73 1.88
C LYS A 110 -16.54 -8.01 3.09
N GLU A 111 -16.16 -9.06 3.80
CA GLU A 111 -16.78 -9.41 5.07
C GLU A 111 -16.41 -8.40 6.16
N ASP A 112 -17.20 -8.41 7.23
CA ASP A 112 -16.95 -7.59 8.41
C ASP A 112 -15.60 -7.94 9.04
N TYR A 113 -14.93 -6.92 9.58
CA TYR A 113 -13.65 -7.13 10.25
C TYR A 113 -13.87 -7.62 11.68
N HIS A 114 -12.96 -8.45 12.15
CA HIS A 114 -12.94 -8.90 13.54
C HIS A 114 -11.68 -8.40 14.23
N VAL A 115 -11.85 -7.56 15.25
CA VAL A 115 -10.74 -7.02 16.06
C VAL A 115 -11.02 -7.29 17.52
N LEU A 116 -10.23 -8.14 18.17
CA LEU A 116 -10.35 -8.46 19.61
C LEU A 116 -11.80 -8.81 20.04
N ASN A 117 -12.45 -9.70 19.28
CA ASN A 117 -13.87 -10.09 19.42
C ASN A 117 -14.91 -9.00 19.14
N ILE A 118 -14.50 -7.84 18.60
CA ILE A 118 -15.40 -6.81 18.10
C ILE A 118 -15.58 -7.01 16.61
N VAL A 119 -16.83 -7.11 16.17
CA VAL A 119 -17.21 -7.10 14.75
C VAL A 119 -17.34 -5.64 14.32
N ILE A 120 -16.54 -5.25 13.33
CA ILE A 120 -16.57 -3.91 12.74
C ILE A 120 -17.16 -4.08 11.34
N PRO A 121 -18.33 -3.50 11.07
CA PRO A 121 -18.95 -3.65 9.77
C PRO A 121 -18.08 -3.02 8.69
N HIS A 122 -17.82 -3.76 7.61
CA HIS A 122 -17.08 -3.21 6.47
C HIS A 122 -18.02 -2.47 5.52
N SER A 123 -17.52 -1.39 4.93
CA SER A 123 -18.15 -0.77 3.78
C SER A 123 -17.09 -0.18 2.86
N ILE A 124 -17.30 -0.32 1.55
CA ILE A 124 -16.48 0.36 0.53
C ILE A 124 -16.39 1.88 0.76
N TRP A 125 -17.44 2.50 1.33
CA TRP A 125 -17.43 3.93 1.64
C TRP A 125 -16.48 4.29 2.78
N GLN A 126 -16.21 3.35 3.70
CA GLN A 126 -15.17 3.52 4.72
C GLN A 126 -13.79 3.54 4.06
N ASP A 127 -13.50 2.61 3.15
CA ASP A 127 -12.23 2.57 2.39
C ASP A 127 -12.03 3.88 1.61
N ILE A 128 -13.07 4.34 0.90
CA ILE A 128 -13.05 5.59 0.14
C ILE A 128 -12.85 6.79 1.07
N ALA A 129 -13.55 6.84 2.20
CA ALA A 129 -13.39 7.94 3.16
C ALA A 129 -11.96 8.00 3.71
N MET A 130 -11.39 6.86 4.10
CA MET A 130 -10.02 6.80 4.61
C MET A 130 -8.98 7.17 3.54
N MET A 131 -9.19 6.75 2.30
CA MET A 131 -8.38 7.17 1.15
C MET A 131 -8.42 8.70 0.98
N ILE A 132 -9.60 9.31 0.98
CA ILE A 132 -9.77 10.77 0.82
C ILE A 132 -9.13 11.52 2.00
N ILE A 133 -9.35 11.07 3.23
CA ILE A 133 -8.76 11.68 4.43
C ILE A 133 -7.22 11.65 4.34
N GLY A 134 -6.64 10.50 3.99
CA GLY A 134 -5.19 10.38 3.81
C GLY A 134 -4.64 11.30 2.72
N LEU A 135 -5.32 11.40 1.58
CA LEU A 135 -4.95 12.31 0.49
C LEU A 135 -5.01 13.77 0.94
N LEU A 136 -6.10 14.18 1.59
CA LEU A 136 -6.27 15.55 2.08
C LEU A 136 -5.21 15.90 3.13
N MET A 137 -4.89 15.01 4.07
CA MET A 137 -3.80 15.21 5.03
C MET A 137 -2.47 15.43 4.31
N THR A 138 -2.17 14.60 3.29
CA THR A 138 -0.95 14.74 2.49
C THR A 138 -0.91 16.09 1.76
N ILE A 139 -2.03 16.52 1.15
CA ILE A 139 -2.12 17.83 0.47
C ILE A 139 -1.98 18.99 1.44
N ILE A 140 -2.65 18.94 2.60
CA ILE A 140 -2.57 19.97 3.64
C ILE A 140 -1.13 20.15 4.13
N PHE A 141 -0.36 19.07 4.22
CA PHE A 141 1.07 19.16 4.54
C PHE A 141 1.82 20.04 3.53
N PHE A 142 1.60 19.84 2.22
CA PHE A 142 2.23 20.67 1.18
C PHE A 142 1.78 22.13 1.22
N ILE A 143 0.56 22.42 1.67
CA ILE A 143 0.06 23.80 1.75
C ILE A 143 0.64 24.53 2.97
N LYS A 144 0.85 23.82 4.09
CA LYS A 144 1.19 24.45 5.38
C LYS A 144 2.67 24.38 5.76
N VAL A 145 3.39 23.38 5.29
CA VAL A 145 4.74 23.06 5.79
C VAL A 145 5.81 23.30 4.73
N ILE A 146 5.49 23.12 3.45
CA ILE A 146 6.38 23.38 2.32
C ILE A 146 6.06 24.75 1.73
#